data_AF-A0A8T3RGK8-F1
#
_entry.id   AF-A0A8T3RGK8-F1
#
_cell.length_a   1.000
_cell.length_b   1.000
_cell.length_c   1.000
_cell.angle_alpha   90.00
_cell.angle_beta   90.00
_cell.angle_gamma   90.00
#
_symmetry.space_group_name_H-M   'P 1'
#
loop_
_entity.id
_entity.type
_entity.pdbx_description
1 polymer ?
#
loop_
_entity_poly.entity_id
_entity_poly.type
_entity_poly.pdbx_seq_one_letter_code
_entity_poly.pdbx_strand_id
1 'polypeptide(L)'
;MQNKAQASSGTFAGRHVAVLSVALIVTACAGMETRDRLDNLELSVTTYESALRWGDYDAAALYRVSRTGPYPPIDTEPLQAIRVASYEIVNQTLNATQTEATVTVLFRYYYQDVGQVATLRDVQKWWYATAAKRWFLDGELPDFQRHYE
;
A
#
# COMPACT_ATOMS: atom_id res chain seq x y z
N MET A 1 -15.69 -57.29 57.10
CA MET A 1 -15.08 -56.12 57.77
C MET A 1 -14.27 -55.33 56.74
N GLN A 2 -14.59 -54.03 56.61
CA GLN A 2 -13.76 -52.88 56.17
C GLN A 2 -13.13 -52.80 54.75
N ASN A 3 -13.86 -52.06 53.92
CA ASN A 3 -13.56 -50.92 53.02
C ASN A 3 -12.14 -50.26 52.96
N LYS A 4 -11.88 -49.58 51.80
CA LYS A 4 -10.78 -48.66 51.35
C LYS A 4 -9.72 -49.28 50.42
N ALA A 5 -9.20 -48.63 49.37
CA ALA A 5 -9.45 -47.34 48.68
C ALA A 5 -8.71 -47.31 47.31
N GLN A 6 -9.39 -46.79 46.28
CA GLN A 6 -9.02 -45.68 45.38
C GLN A 6 -7.66 -45.62 44.62
N ALA A 7 -7.78 -45.55 43.29
CA ALA A 7 -7.11 -44.70 42.26
C ALA A 7 -5.58 -44.51 42.27
N SER A 8 -4.83 -44.57 41.16
CA SER A 8 -4.84 -43.76 39.92
C SER A 8 -3.64 -44.30 39.09
N SER A 9 -3.41 -44.08 37.79
CA SER A 9 -3.38 -42.86 36.98
C SER A 9 -2.78 -43.27 35.63
N GLY A 10 -3.27 -42.72 34.50
CA GLY A 10 -2.63 -42.97 33.22
C GLY A 10 -3.27 -42.36 31.97
N THR A 11 -4.09 -41.31 32.07
CA THR A 11 -4.56 -40.53 30.91
C THR A 11 -3.58 -39.39 30.62
N PHE A 12 -2.50 -39.68 29.89
CA PHE A 12 -1.58 -38.66 29.35
C PHE A 12 -1.31 -38.94 27.85
N ALA A 13 -2.31 -38.72 27.00
CA ALA A 13 -2.09 -38.72 25.55
C ALA A 13 -2.98 -37.72 24.80
N GLY A 14 -4.23 -37.52 25.23
CA GLY A 14 -5.17 -36.65 24.50
C GLY A 14 -4.99 -35.14 24.70
N ARG A 15 -4.32 -34.69 25.78
CA ARG A 15 -4.27 -33.25 26.12
C ARG A 15 -3.17 -32.47 25.39
N HIS A 16 -2.14 -33.14 24.89
CA HIS A 16 -1.01 -32.50 24.20
C HIS A 16 -1.23 -32.38 22.69
N VAL A 17 -1.99 -33.29 22.08
CA VAL A 17 -2.34 -33.24 20.65
C VAL A 17 -3.28 -32.06 20.36
N ALA A 18 -4.27 -31.82 21.22
CA ALA A 18 -5.21 -30.71 21.07
C ALA A 18 -4.54 -29.32 21.17
N VAL A 19 -3.48 -29.19 21.97
CA VAL A 19 -2.76 -27.91 22.16
C VAL A 19 -1.86 -27.60 20.95
N LEU A 20 -1.31 -28.61 20.29
CA LEU A 20 -0.49 -28.45 19.08
C LEU A 20 -1.32 -28.02 17.86
N SER A 21 -2.58 -28.45 17.75
CA SER A 21 -3.46 -28.09 16.63
C SER A 21 -3.97 -26.64 16.68
N VAL A 22 -4.13 -26.05 17.86
CA VAL A 22 -4.61 -24.66 18.02
C VAL A 22 -3.51 -23.64 17.71
N ALA A 23 -2.25 -23.95 17.98
CA ALA A 23 -1.13 -23.05 17.73
C ALA A 23 -0.89 -22.76 16.23
N LEU A 24 -1.27 -23.67 15.33
CA LEU A 24 -1.12 -23.51 13.88
C LEU A 24 -2.15 -22.58 13.23
N ILE A 25 -3.29 -22.31 13.88
CA ILE A 25 -4.38 -21.50 13.29
C ILE A 25 -4.08 -19.99 13.41
N VAL A 26 -3.37 -19.57 14.46
CA VAL A 26 -3.13 -18.13 14.73
C VAL A 26 -2.12 -17.51 13.77
N THR A 27 -1.12 -18.27 13.31
CA THR A 27 -0.14 -17.79 12.31
C THR A 27 -0.75 -17.59 10.93
N ALA A 28 -1.84 -18.31 10.59
CA ALA A 28 -2.51 -18.17 9.30
C ALA A 28 -3.23 -16.82 9.15
N CYS A 29 -3.89 -16.33 10.20
CA CYS A 29 -4.61 -15.05 10.14
C CYS A 29 -3.67 -13.85 9.95
N ALA A 30 -2.53 -13.82 10.66
CA ALA A 30 -1.57 -12.72 10.52
C ALA A 30 -0.93 -12.66 9.13
N GLY A 31 -0.68 -13.82 8.50
CA GLY A 31 -0.16 -13.90 7.14
C GLY A 31 -1.15 -13.43 6.07
N MET A 32 -2.44 -13.69 6.26
CA MET A 32 -3.50 -13.25 5.34
C MET A 32 -3.64 -11.73 5.30
N GLU A 33 -3.75 -11.09 6.47
CA GLU A 33 -3.88 -9.63 6.55
C GLU A 33 -2.68 -8.90 5.93
N THR A 34 -1.47 -9.44 6.15
CA THR A 34 -0.22 -8.95 5.57
C THR A 34 -0.28 -8.98 4.03
N ARG A 35 -0.74 -10.09 3.46
CA ARG A 35 -0.86 -10.25 2.02
C ARG A 35 -1.93 -9.35 1.41
N ASP A 36 -3.08 -9.24 2.06
CA ASP A 36 -4.16 -8.35 1.63
C ASP A 36 -3.68 -6.89 1.55
N ARG A 37 -2.83 -6.45 2.47
CA ARG A 37 -2.24 -5.10 2.43
C ARG A 37 -1.30 -4.92 1.25
N LEU A 38 -0.47 -5.91 0.92
CA LEU A 38 0.42 -5.85 -0.23
C LEU A 38 -0.36 -5.77 -1.54
N ASP A 39 -1.35 -6.65 -1.72
CA ASP A 39 -2.19 -6.67 -2.92
C ASP A 39 -2.96 -5.34 -3.06
N ASN A 40 -3.40 -4.77 -1.94
CA ASN A 40 -4.07 -3.47 -1.93
C ASN A 40 -3.11 -2.30 -2.21
N LEU A 41 -1.83 -2.40 -1.84
CA LEU A 41 -0.81 -1.41 -2.19
C LEU A 41 -0.62 -1.37 -3.70
N GLU A 42 -0.43 -2.54 -4.32
CA GLU A 42 -0.30 -2.67 -5.77
C GLU A 42 -1.51 -2.08 -6.48
N LEU A 43 -2.72 -2.46 -6.07
CA LEU A 43 -3.95 -1.90 -6.64
C LEU A 43 -4.02 -0.37 -6.50
N SER A 44 -3.64 0.16 -5.34
CA SER A 44 -3.68 1.60 -5.07
C SER A 44 -2.70 2.36 -5.96
N VAL A 45 -1.46 1.87 -6.06
CA VAL A 45 -0.39 2.44 -6.91
C VAL A 45 -0.75 2.36 -8.38
N THR A 46 -1.21 1.21 -8.88
CA THR A 46 -1.61 1.04 -10.30
C THR A 46 -2.81 1.91 -10.67
N THR A 47 -3.76 2.08 -9.76
CA THR A 47 -4.92 2.95 -10.01
C THR A 47 -4.50 4.42 -10.02
N TYR A 48 -3.58 4.84 -9.13
CA TYR A 48 -2.99 6.17 -9.15
C TYR A 48 -2.17 6.44 -10.41
N GLU A 49 -1.32 5.48 -10.81
CA GLU A 49 -0.60 5.50 -12.08
C GLU A 49 -1.57 5.69 -13.24
N SER A 50 -2.63 4.88 -13.30
CA SER A 50 -3.62 4.93 -14.38
C SER A 50 -4.26 6.31 -14.47
N ALA A 51 -4.66 6.88 -13.32
CA ALA A 51 -5.23 8.24 -13.28
C ALA A 51 -4.27 9.27 -13.88
N LEU A 52 -2.99 9.27 -13.47
CA LEU A 52 -1.97 10.17 -14.03
C LEU A 52 -1.75 9.96 -15.53
N ARG A 53 -1.68 8.71 -16.00
CA ARG A 53 -1.45 8.38 -17.41
C ARG A 53 -2.59 8.79 -18.32
N TRP A 54 -3.83 8.68 -17.83
CA TRP A 54 -5.02 9.07 -18.58
C TRP A 54 -5.35 10.56 -18.45
N GLY A 55 -4.57 11.33 -17.67
CA GLY A 55 -4.79 12.75 -17.43
C GLY A 55 -5.94 13.06 -16.47
N ASP A 56 -6.41 12.05 -15.72
CA ASP A 56 -7.40 12.21 -14.67
C ASP A 56 -6.70 12.65 -13.36
N TYR A 57 -6.18 13.87 -13.39
CA TYR A 57 -5.44 14.46 -12.26
C TYR A 57 -6.34 14.70 -11.04
N ASP A 58 -7.65 14.87 -11.23
CA ASP A 58 -8.61 14.95 -10.14
C ASP A 58 -8.71 13.61 -9.41
N ALA A 59 -8.83 12.50 -10.13
CA ALA A 59 -8.82 11.16 -9.51
C ALA A 59 -7.47 10.86 -8.84
N ALA A 60 -6.35 11.29 -9.43
CA ALA A 60 -5.04 11.15 -8.80
C ALA A 60 -4.95 11.98 -7.49
N ALA A 61 -5.50 13.19 -7.48
CA ALA A 61 -5.48 14.07 -6.31
C ALA A 61 -6.25 13.50 -5.10
N LEU A 62 -7.23 12.60 -5.32
CA LEU A 62 -7.94 11.91 -4.24
C LEU A 62 -7.05 10.99 -3.39
N TYR A 63 -5.88 10.62 -3.89
CA TYR A 63 -4.91 9.83 -3.14
C TYR A 63 -4.12 10.65 -2.11
N ARG A 64 -4.13 11.99 -2.24
CA ARG A 64 -3.39 12.91 -1.36
C ARG A 64 -4.07 12.99 0.00
N VAL A 65 -3.70 12.07 0.88
CA VAL A 65 -4.21 11.99 2.24
C VAL A 65 -3.05 11.73 3.17
N SER A 66 -2.81 12.64 4.11
CA SER A 66 -1.85 12.43 5.20
C SER A 66 -2.48 11.61 6.31
N ARG A 67 -1.67 11.19 7.29
CA ARG A 67 -2.16 10.48 8.49
C ARG A 67 -3.14 11.31 9.33
N THR A 68 -3.12 12.63 9.21
CA THR A 68 -4.01 13.53 9.96
C THR A 68 -5.24 13.95 9.16
N GLY A 69 -5.31 13.62 7.87
CA GLY A 69 -6.44 13.94 7.01
C GLY A 69 -6.03 14.25 5.57
N PRO A 70 -7.03 14.50 4.69
CA PRO A 70 -6.81 14.85 3.30
C PRO A 70 -6.02 16.16 3.17
N TYR A 71 -5.14 16.23 2.17
CA TYR A 71 -4.50 17.49 1.80
C TYR A 71 -5.54 18.47 1.24
N PRO A 72 -5.26 19.80 1.29
CA PRO A 72 -6.12 20.78 0.62
C PRO A 72 -6.33 20.43 -0.86
N PRO A 73 -7.52 20.70 -1.41
CA PRO A 73 -7.76 20.58 -2.85
C PRO A 73 -6.76 21.43 -3.62
N ILE A 74 -6.37 20.95 -4.80
CA ILE A 74 -5.48 21.66 -5.73
C ILE A 74 -6.24 21.92 -7.03
N ASP A 75 -5.82 22.95 -7.74
CA ASP A 75 -6.26 23.17 -9.11
C ASP A 75 -5.47 22.25 -10.05
N THR A 76 -6.16 21.33 -10.71
CA THR A 76 -5.58 20.35 -11.63
C THR A 76 -5.65 20.81 -13.09
N GLU A 77 -6.29 21.94 -13.38
CA GLU A 77 -6.44 22.46 -14.75
C GLU A 77 -5.08 22.67 -15.45
N PRO A 78 -4.04 23.24 -14.80
CA PRO A 78 -2.74 23.38 -15.43
C PRO A 78 -2.07 22.04 -15.78
N LEU A 79 -2.41 20.97 -15.05
CA LEU A 79 -1.85 19.64 -15.29
C LEU A 79 -2.42 18.99 -16.54
N GLN A 80 -3.58 19.44 -17.04
CA GLN A 80 -4.21 18.91 -18.25
C GLN A 80 -3.35 19.13 -19.51
N ALA A 81 -2.38 20.05 -19.47
CA ALA A 81 -1.40 20.25 -20.54
C ALA A 81 -0.35 19.12 -20.62
N ILE A 82 -0.23 18.27 -19.60
CA ILE A 82 0.81 17.25 -19.47
C ILE A 82 0.28 15.87 -19.89
N ARG A 83 1.15 15.07 -20.52
CA ARG A 83 0.92 13.65 -20.77
C ARG A 83 2.02 12.82 -20.12
N VAL A 84 1.61 11.84 -19.33
CA VAL A 84 2.52 10.86 -18.72
C VAL A 84 2.67 9.66 -19.65
N ALA A 85 3.83 9.56 -20.31
CA ALA A 85 4.16 8.48 -21.22
C ALA A 85 4.57 7.20 -20.47
N SER A 86 5.24 7.33 -19.33
CA SER A 86 5.56 6.20 -18.45
C SER A 86 5.56 6.56 -16.97
N TYR A 87 5.23 5.56 -16.16
CA TYR A 87 5.37 5.52 -14.72
C TYR A 87 6.13 4.22 -14.42
N GLU A 88 7.39 4.31 -14.04
CA GLU A 88 8.25 3.15 -13.83
C GLU A 88 8.66 3.07 -12.36
N ILE A 89 8.22 2.04 -11.65
CA ILE A 89 8.65 1.80 -10.26
C ILE A 89 10.09 1.29 -10.28
N VAL A 90 11.03 2.12 -9.84
CA VAL A 90 12.46 1.78 -9.81
C VAL A 90 12.90 1.22 -8.46
N ASN A 91 12.15 1.48 -7.40
CA ASN A 91 12.39 0.93 -6.07
C ASN A 91 11.10 0.94 -5.24
N GLN A 92 10.90 -0.10 -4.42
CA GLN A 92 9.80 -0.17 -3.47
C GLN A 92 10.29 -0.79 -2.17
N THR A 93 10.09 -0.10 -1.05
CA THR A 93 10.40 -0.59 0.29
C THR A 93 9.19 -0.47 1.19
N LEU A 94 9.03 -1.42 2.11
CA LEU A 94 7.98 -1.40 3.13
C LEU A 94 8.58 -1.43 4.52
N ASN A 95 7.87 -0.87 5.50
CA ASN A 95 8.22 -1.05 6.90
C ASN A 95 7.91 -2.49 7.38
N ALA A 96 8.43 -2.87 8.55
CA ALA A 96 8.31 -4.23 9.08
C ALA A 96 6.84 -4.68 9.28
N THR A 97 5.93 -3.74 9.52
CA THR A 97 4.50 -4.00 9.74
C THR A 97 3.65 -3.87 8.47
N GLN A 98 4.27 -3.55 7.34
CA GLN A 98 3.63 -3.32 6.03
C GLN A 98 2.44 -2.37 6.12
N THR A 99 2.62 -1.28 6.85
CA THR A 99 1.66 -0.18 6.98
C THR A 99 2.16 1.11 6.33
N GLU A 100 3.43 1.11 5.94
CA GLU A 100 4.09 2.21 5.23
C GLU A 100 4.91 1.62 4.09
N ALA A 101 4.91 2.32 2.97
CA ALA A 101 5.74 2.01 1.83
C ALA A 101 6.38 3.28 1.26
N THR A 102 7.60 3.16 0.77
CA THR A 102 8.24 4.18 -0.06
C THR A 102 8.39 3.60 -1.46
N VAL A 103 7.78 4.25 -2.43
CA VAL A 103 7.78 3.86 -3.85
C VAL A 103 8.52 4.95 -4.61
N THR A 104 9.69 4.63 -5.17
CA THR A 104 10.41 5.54 -6.04
C THR A 104 10.03 5.26 -7.48
N VAL A 105 9.61 6.31 -8.18
CA VAL A 105 9.08 6.25 -9.54
C VAL A 105 9.93 7.10 -10.47
N LEU A 106 10.16 6.61 -11.67
CA LEU A 106 10.70 7.35 -12.79
C LEU A 106 9.59 7.61 -13.81
N PHE A 107 9.18 8.86 -13.91
CA PHE A 107 8.22 9.33 -14.88
C PHE A 107 8.92 9.69 -16.19
N ARG A 108 8.31 9.35 -17.33
CA ARG A 108 8.53 10.05 -18.59
C ARG A 108 7.27 10.78 -18.96
N TYR A 109 7.37 12.07 -19.24
CA TYR A 109 6.23 12.92 -19.51
C TYR A 109 6.60 13.99 -20.54
N TYR A 110 5.59 14.64 -21.11
CA TYR A 110 5.79 15.77 -22.00
C TYR A 110 4.62 16.75 -21.87
N TYR A 111 4.90 18.02 -22.15
CA TYR A 111 3.86 19.01 -22.36
C TYR A 111 3.35 18.88 -23.80
N GLN A 112 2.03 18.87 -23.98
CA GLN A 112 1.38 18.61 -25.28
C GLN A 112 1.74 19.63 -26.36
N ASP A 113 2.07 20.86 -25.98
CA ASP A 113 2.46 21.94 -26.89
C ASP A 113 3.96 21.91 -27.28
N VAL A 114 4.82 21.29 -26.46
CA VAL A 114 6.27 21.23 -26.71
C VAL A 114 6.69 19.90 -27.34
N GLY A 115 6.03 18.79 -26.98
CA GLY A 115 6.33 17.45 -27.49
C GLY A 115 7.70 16.87 -27.07
N GLN A 116 8.50 17.61 -26.30
CA GLN A 116 9.78 17.13 -25.75
C GLN A 116 9.53 16.25 -24.52
N VAL A 117 10.10 15.04 -24.52
CA VAL A 117 9.99 14.11 -23.39
C VAL A 117 11.00 14.49 -22.31
N ALA A 118 10.48 14.79 -21.12
CA ALA A 118 11.25 15.00 -19.89
C ALA A 118 11.14 13.77 -18.97
N THR A 119 12.07 13.69 -18.02
CA THR A 119 12.10 12.63 -17.01
C THR A 119 12.01 13.25 -15.62
N LEU A 120 11.19 12.67 -14.73
CA LEU A 120 11.04 13.10 -13.34
C LEU A 120 11.22 11.90 -12.42
N ARG A 121 12.14 11.98 -11.46
CA ARG A 121 12.26 11.00 -10.37
C ARG A 121 11.46 11.50 -9.17
N ASP A 122 10.51 10.69 -8.73
CA ASP A 122 9.62 11.00 -7.62
C ASP A 122 9.75 9.96 -6.51
N VAL A 123 9.66 10.39 -5.25
CA VAL A 123 9.77 9.53 -4.07
C VAL A 123 8.46 9.62 -3.30
N GLN A 124 7.59 8.63 -3.53
CA GLN A 124 6.24 8.60 -3.00
C GLN A 124 6.20 7.86 -1.67
N LYS A 125 5.59 8.48 -0.67
CA LYS A 125 5.36 7.87 0.64
C LYS A 125 3.90 7.44 0.73
N TRP A 126 3.69 6.16 0.98
CA TRP A 126 2.37 5.55 1.06
C TRP A 126 2.11 5.03 2.46
N TRP A 127 0.88 5.17 2.93
CA TRP A 127 0.45 4.60 4.22
C TRP A 127 -0.89 3.88 4.10
N TYR A 128 -1.03 2.80 4.85
CA TYR A 128 -2.24 2.00 4.89
C TYR A 128 -3.23 2.57 5.92
N ALA A 129 -4.40 2.98 5.44
CA ALA A 129 -5.50 3.40 6.28
C ALA A 129 -6.38 2.19 6.63
N THR A 130 -6.25 1.66 7.85
CA THR A 130 -7.01 0.49 8.31
C THR A 130 -8.53 0.68 8.21
N ALA A 131 -9.03 1.90 8.49
CA ALA A 131 -10.46 2.20 8.42
C ALA A 131 -11.02 2.12 6.99
N ALA A 132 -10.25 2.58 6.01
CA ALA A 132 -10.62 2.53 4.59
C ALA A 132 -10.18 1.23 3.90
N LYS A 133 -9.36 0.42 4.58
CA LYS A 133 -8.63 -0.72 4.01
C LYS A 133 -7.95 -0.39 2.67
N ARG A 134 -7.34 0.80 2.60
CA ARG A 134 -6.72 1.35 1.39
C ARG A 134 -5.41 2.06 1.68
N TRP A 135 -4.51 2.08 0.70
CA TRP A 135 -3.32 2.92 0.75
C TRP A 135 -3.55 4.32 0.17
N PHE A 136 -2.95 5.31 0.82
CA PHE A 136 -2.96 6.71 0.40
C PHE A 136 -1.54 7.25 0.26
N LEU A 137 -1.41 8.26 -0.59
CA LEU A 137 -0.18 9.02 -0.81
C LEU A 137 -0.09 10.14 0.24
N ASP A 138 0.95 10.10 1.06
CA ASP A 138 1.31 11.16 2.01
C ASP A 138 2.21 12.18 1.30
N GLY A 139 1.59 13.03 0.48
CA GLY A 139 2.31 14.03 -0.30
C GLY A 139 1.45 14.69 -1.38
N GLU A 140 2.13 15.48 -2.21
CA GLU A 140 1.56 16.19 -3.35
C GLU A 140 1.56 15.33 -4.63
N LEU A 141 0.88 15.80 -5.68
CA LEU A 141 1.08 15.23 -7.03
C LEU A 141 2.52 15.49 -7.53
N PRO A 142 3.01 14.75 -8.54
CA PRO A 142 4.37 14.92 -9.04
C PRO A 142 4.58 16.32 -9.60
N ASP A 143 5.70 16.96 -9.24
CA ASP A 143 6.07 18.30 -9.71
C ASP A 143 6.63 18.24 -11.14
N PHE A 144 5.74 18.26 -12.13
CA PHE A 144 6.11 18.25 -13.54
C PHE A 144 6.65 19.61 -13.98
N GLN A 145 7.97 19.73 -14.06
CA GLN A 145 8.62 20.99 -14.43
C GLN A 145 8.58 21.22 -15.95
N ARG A 146 8.27 22.46 -16.34
CA ARG A 146 8.44 22.87 -17.73
C ARG A 146 9.89 23.29 -17.95
N HIS A 147 10.59 22.59 -18.83
CA HIS A 147 11.92 22.99 -19.30
C HIS A 147 11.73 23.81 -20.58
N TYR A 148 12.10 25.09 -20.54
CA TYR A 148 12.29 25.90 -21.74
C TYR A 148 13.78 25.85 -22.08
N GLU A 149 14.13 25.35 -23.26
CA GLU A 149 15.45 25.56 -23.86
C GLU A 149 15.53 26.93 -24.54
#